data_AF-A0A3P6T8I6-F1
#
_entry.id   AF-A0A3P6T8I6-F1
#
_cell.length_a   1.000
_cell.length_b   1.000
_cell.length_c   1.000
_cell.angle_alpha   90.00
_cell.angle_beta   90.00
_cell.angle_gamma   90.00
#
_symmetry.space_group_name_H-M   'P 1'
#
loop_
_entity.id
_entity.type
_entity.pdbx_description
1 polymer ?
#
loop_
_entity_poly.entity_id
_entity_poly.type
_entity_poly.pdbx_seq_one_letter_code
_entity_poly.pdbx_strand_id
1 'polypeptide(L)'
;MTKPSTLMLKRENRFIEISLSALQELRDFLKTGDDGQGISRWESSHSLSLLLHMFFQEHKDTRQLRRWLYKRLQIELNDISTRSAAGRLIQEIRIRDLALGTKFPRVNAVRVENVEMSEDKNIFEKITLMVDMDYTGGFETSIDVTTVFGKRANLSIKVRLVRIEKHKA
;
A
#
# COMPACT_ATOMS: atom_id res chain seq x y z
N MET A 1 -28.05 20.21 -31.44
CA MET A 1 -28.45 19.68 -30.12
C MET A 1 -27.22 19.02 -29.49
N THR A 2 -26.58 19.72 -28.57
CA THR A 2 -25.37 19.31 -27.84
C THR A 2 -25.77 18.43 -26.65
N LYS A 3 -25.16 17.25 -26.50
CA LYS A 3 -25.32 16.36 -25.33
C LYS A 3 -24.73 17.03 -24.08
N PRO A 4 -25.30 16.82 -22.87
CA PRO A 4 -24.76 17.40 -21.64
C PRO A 4 -23.43 16.71 -21.26
N SER A 5 -22.44 17.51 -20.89
CA SER A 5 -21.04 17.13 -20.63
C SER A 5 -20.72 16.87 -19.14
N THR A 6 -21.72 16.48 -18.35
CA THR A 6 -21.58 16.39 -16.89
C THR A 6 -22.11 15.05 -16.39
N LEU A 7 -21.23 14.24 -15.80
CA LEU A 7 -21.61 13.02 -15.09
C LEU A 7 -21.91 13.36 -13.64
N MET A 8 -23.20 13.31 -13.28
CA MET A 8 -23.69 13.52 -11.91
C MET A 8 -23.88 12.17 -11.23
N LEU A 9 -22.91 11.72 -10.44
CA LEU A 9 -23.08 10.58 -9.54
C LEU A 9 -23.52 11.06 -8.16
N LYS A 10 -24.69 10.61 -7.71
CA LYS A 10 -25.37 11.07 -6.50
C LYS A 10 -25.04 10.16 -5.30
N ARG A 11 -24.25 10.66 -4.34
CA ARG A 11 -24.50 10.42 -2.90
C ARG A 11 -23.71 11.39 -1.99
N GLU A 12 -24.48 12.09 -1.15
CA GLU A 12 -24.19 12.87 0.07
C GLU A 12 -22.81 13.56 0.27
N ASN A 13 -22.89 14.90 0.22
CA ASN A 13 -22.09 15.91 0.94
C ASN A 13 -20.56 15.92 0.81
N ARG A 14 -20.10 16.32 -0.40
CA ARG A 14 -19.20 17.46 -0.71
C ARG A 14 -18.64 17.23 -2.12
N PHE A 15 -19.18 17.93 -3.11
CA PHE A 15 -18.78 17.74 -4.51
C PHE A 15 -17.49 18.50 -4.80
N ILE A 16 -16.45 17.77 -5.23
CA ILE A 16 -15.41 18.33 -6.08
C ILE A 16 -15.89 18.05 -7.50
N GLU A 17 -16.32 19.08 -8.22
CA GLU A 17 -16.77 18.98 -9.60
C GLU A 17 -15.53 18.84 -10.50
N ILE A 18 -15.17 17.60 -10.84
CA ILE A 18 -14.07 17.35 -11.79
C ILE A 18 -14.66 17.39 -13.18
N SER A 19 -14.41 18.48 -13.92
CA SER A 19 -14.88 18.63 -15.30
C SER A 19 -14.30 17.53 -16.20
N LEU A 20 -15.01 17.17 -17.27
CA LEU A 20 -14.47 16.27 -18.31
C LEU A 20 -13.17 16.81 -18.92
N SER A 21 -12.98 18.14 -18.94
CA SER A 21 -11.72 18.76 -19.36
C SER A 21 -10.58 18.47 -18.37
N ALA A 22 -10.83 18.49 -17.06
CA ALA A 22 -9.83 18.14 -16.05
C ALA A 22 -9.41 16.66 -16.14
N LEU A 23 -10.33 15.77 -16.52
CA LEU A 23 -10.02 14.36 -16.81
C LEU A 23 -9.11 14.19 -18.03
N GLN A 24 -9.31 15.00 -19.07
CA GLN A 24 -8.46 15.00 -20.26
C GLN A 24 -7.07 15.58 -19.96
N GLU A 25 -6.99 16.69 -19.24
CA GLU A 25 -5.72 17.27 -18.77
C GLU A 25 -4.95 16.29 -17.88
N LEU A 26 -5.65 15.61 -16.97
CA LEU A 26 -5.04 14.58 -16.13
C LEU A 26 -4.54 13.40 -16.98
N ARG A 27 -5.29 12.97 -18.00
CA ARG A 27 -4.84 11.93 -18.93
C ARG A 27 -3.57 12.34 -19.66
N ASP A 28 -3.50 13.58 -20.13
CA ASP A 28 -2.36 14.09 -20.89
C ASP A 28 -1.15 14.32 -19.95
N PHE A 29 -1.38 14.76 -18.71
CA PHE A 29 -0.36 14.82 -17.66
C PHE A 29 0.20 13.43 -17.32
N LEU A 30 -0.66 12.40 -17.27
CA LEU A 30 -0.22 11.05 -16.95
C LEU A 30 0.68 10.47 -18.05
N LYS A 31 0.41 10.78 -19.32
CA LYS A 31 1.17 10.32 -20.51
C LYS A 31 2.51 11.06 -20.73
N THR A 32 3.24 11.31 -19.67
CA THR A 32 4.52 12.05 -19.69
C THR A 32 5.74 11.14 -19.73
N GLY A 33 5.56 9.82 -19.89
CA GLY A 33 6.63 8.83 -19.96
C GLY A 33 7.35 8.82 -21.31
N ASP A 34 8.34 9.69 -21.48
CA ASP A 34 9.27 9.64 -22.62
C ASP A 34 10.39 8.58 -22.43
N ASP A 35 10.41 7.86 -21.31
CA ASP A 35 11.48 6.92 -20.94
C ASP A 35 11.25 5.47 -21.39
N GLY A 36 10.12 5.20 -22.07
CA GLY A 36 9.78 3.88 -22.63
C GLY A 36 9.45 2.82 -21.58
N GLN A 37 9.33 3.17 -20.28
CA GLN A 37 9.10 2.18 -19.23
C GLN A 37 7.69 2.19 -18.64
N GLY A 38 6.81 3.14 -18.98
CA GLY A 38 5.45 3.22 -18.44
C GLY A 38 4.66 4.41 -19.00
N ILE A 39 3.48 4.68 -18.43
CA ILE A 39 2.67 5.85 -18.83
C ILE A 39 3.34 7.15 -18.35
N SER A 40 3.95 7.13 -17.15
CA SER A 40 4.74 8.25 -16.61
C SER A 40 6.18 7.85 -16.29
N ARG A 41 7.08 8.84 -16.31
CA ARG A 41 8.44 8.70 -15.78
C ARG A 41 8.44 8.50 -14.26
N TRP A 42 9.57 8.05 -13.71
CA TRP A 42 9.82 8.08 -12.26
C TRP A 42 9.99 9.50 -11.74
N GLU A 43 9.22 9.87 -10.73
CA GLU A 43 9.32 11.17 -10.07
C GLU A 43 9.69 11.03 -8.59
N SER A 44 10.64 11.84 -8.14
CA SER A 44 11.04 11.85 -6.74
C SER A 44 9.90 12.36 -5.87
N SER A 45 9.60 11.65 -4.77
CA SER A 45 8.45 11.97 -3.91
C SER A 45 8.87 12.30 -2.48
N HIS A 46 9.85 13.20 -2.33
CA HIS A 46 10.39 13.58 -1.01
C HIS A 46 9.34 14.24 -0.12
N SER A 47 8.52 15.13 -0.67
CA SER A 47 7.44 15.79 0.06
C SER A 47 6.42 14.78 0.58
N LEU A 48 6.01 13.81 -0.26
CA LEU A 48 5.14 12.71 0.17
C LEU A 48 5.78 11.88 1.27
N SER A 49 7.05 11.51 1.12
CA SER A 49 7.78 10.76 2.15
C SER A 49 7.81 11.52 3.48
N LEU A 50 8.02 12.84 3.46
CA LEU A 50 8.02 13.68 4.66
C LEU A 50 6.63 13.77 5.30
N LEU A 51 5.59 13.99 4.50
CA LEU A 51 4.21 14.06 4.97
C LEU A 51 3.76 12.74 5.61
N LEU A 52 4.01 11.61 4.95
CA LEU A 52 3.67 10.29 5.49
C LEU A 52 4.48 9.98 6.75
N HIS A 53 5.76 10.37 6.79
CA HIS A 53 6.57 10.22 7.99
C HIS A 53 6.04 11.06 9.15
N MET A 54 5.61 12.30 8.91
CA MET A 54 4.99 13.16 9.92
C MET A 54 3.71 12.51 10.46
N PHE A 55 2.81 12.07 9.59
CA PHE A 55 1.59 11.37 10.02
C PHE A 55 1.89 10.11 10.81
N PHE A 56 2.90 9.35 10.39
CA PHE A 56 3.35 8.19 11.14
C PHE A 56 3.85 8.57 12.53
N GLN A 57 4.67 9.61 12.69
CA GLN A 57 5.14 10.02 14.02
C GLN A 57 3.98 10.44 14.93
N GLU A 58 2.99 11.12 14.39
CA GLU A 58 1.79 11.51 15.14
C GLU A 58 0.96 10.29 15.58
N HIS A 59 0.86 9.27 14.71
CA HIS A 59 -0.06 8.16 14.93
C HIS A 59 0.59 6.87 15.46
N LYS A 60 1.91 6.71 15.42
CA LYS A 60 2.61 5.44 15.75
C LYS A 60 2.33 4.95 17.17
N ASP A 61 2.10 5.86 18.10
CA ASP A 61 1.83 5.54 19.50
C ASP A 61 0.34 5.44 19.80
N THR A 62 -0.52 5.70 18.80
CA THR A 62 -1.95 5.53 18.95
C THR A 62 -2.32 4.05 19.04
N ARG A 63 -3.23 3.74 19.98
CA ARG A 63 -3.76 2.38 20.13
C ARG A 63 -4.48 1.91 18.86
N GLN A 64 -5.04 2.83 18.07
CA GLN A 64 -5.78 2.51 16.87
C GLN A 64 -4.87 1.94 15.78
N LEU A 65 -3.78 2.64 15.44
CA LEU A 65 -2.84 2.17 14.42
C LEU A 65 -2.18 0.84 14.82
N ARG A 66 -1.77 0.70 16.09
CA ARG A 66 -1.18 -0.55 16.59
C ARG A 66 -2.15 -1.72 16.51
N ARG A 67 -3.42 -1.53 16.92
CA ARG A 67 -4.46 -2.57 16.81
C ARG A 67 -4.79 -2.89 15.37
N TRP A 68 -4.86 -1.89 14.51
CA TRP A 68 -5.13 -2.09 13.08
C TRP A 68 -4.01 -2.94 12.44
N LEU A 69 -2.75 -2.58 12.69
CA LEU A 69 -1.61 -3.33 12.15
C LEU A 69 -1.54 -4.75 12.72
N TYR A 70 -1.76 -4.91 14.03
CA TYR A 70 -1.86 -6.23 14.65
C TYR A 70 -2.90 -7.11 13.95
N LYS A 71 -4.13 -6.59 13.77
CA LYS A 71 -5.22 -7.34 13.12
C LYS A 71 -4.85 -7.69 11.68
N ARG A 72 -4.28 -6.73 10.94
CA ARG A 72 -3.90 -6.94 9.53
C ARG A 72 -2.83 -8.03 9.41
N LEU A 73 -1.77 -7.97 10.22
CA LEU A 73 -0.71 -8.98 10.23
C LEU A 73 -1.22 -10.34 10.71
N GLN A 74 -2.09 -10.37 11.72
CA GLN A 74 -2.68 -11.62 12.20
C GLN A 74 -3.49 -12.32 11.10
N ILE A 75 -4.24 -11.55 10.28
CA ILE A 75 -4.97 -12.09 9.13
C ILE A 75 -3.99 -12.69 8.11
N GLU A 76 -2.92 -11.98 7.76
CA GLU A 76 -1.92 -12.47 6.81
C GLU A 76 -1.20 -13.73 7.32
N LEU A 77 -0.83 -13.77 8.61
CA LEU A 77 -0.22 -14.96 9.22
C LEU A 77 -1.17 -16.16 9.21
N ASN A 78 -2.46 -15.94 9.50
CA ASN A 78 -3.48 -16.99 9.44
C ASN A 78 -3.70 -17.50 8.01
N ASP A 79 -3.69 -16.61 7.02
CA ASP A 79 -3.81 -16.99 5.60
C ASP A 79 -2.60 -17.83 5.16
N ILE A 80 -1.37 -17.43 5.53
CA ILE A 80 -0.15 -18.21 5.28
C ILE A 80 -0.24 -19.60 5.93
N SER A 81 -0.72 -19.69 7.18
CA SER A 81 -0.92 -20.97 7.86
C SER A 81 -1.94 -21.86 7.16
N THR A 82 -2.90 -21.28 6.46
CA THR A 82 -3.96 -22.02 5.77
C THR A 82 -3.54 -22.46 4.36
N ARG A 83 -2.76 -21.62 3.65
CA ARG A 83 -2.40 -21.83 2.24
C ARG A 83 -1.04 -22.51 2.01
N SER A 84 -0.09 -22.39 2.95
CA SER A 84 1.27 -22.91 2.77
C SER A 84 1.36 -24.42 3.02
N ALA A 85 2.24 -25.11 2.29
CA ALA A 85 2.57 -26.53 2.54
C ALA A 85 3.10 -26.76 3.97
N ALA A 86 3.86 -25.80 4.52
CA ALA A 86 4.30 -25.82 5.92
C ALA A 86 3.16 -25.52 6.92
N GLY A 87 2.12 -24.82 6.46
CA GLY A 87 0.93 -24.46 7.24
C GLY A 87 0.12 -25.67 7.73
N ARG A 88 0.18 -26.80 7.02
CA ARG A 88 -0.49 -28.05 7.42
C ARG A 88 -0.01 -28.62 8.75
N LEU A 89 1.21 -28.26 9.19
CA LEU A 89 1.77 -28.69 10.47
C LEU A 89 1.49 -27.67 11.59
N ILE A 90 0.90 -26.53 11.26
CA ILE A 90 0.65 -25.43 12.16
C ILE A 90 -0.84 -25.43 12.54
N GLN A 91 -1.11 -25.57 13.83
CA GLN A 91 -2.45 -25.54 14.39
C GLN A 91 -2.89 -24.10 14.71
N GLU A 92 -1.98 -23.29 15.26
CA GLU A 92 -2.25 -21.91 15.64
C GLU A 92 -1.01 -21.03 15.44
N ILE A 93 -1.21 -19.82 14.93
CA ILE A 93 -0.21 -18.76 14.89
C ILE A 93 -0.81 -17.53 15.56
N ARG A 94 -0.09 -16.91 16.49
CA ARG A 94 -0.56 -15.71 17.18
C ARG A 94 0.55 -14.68 17.33
N ILE A 95 0.24 -13.43 17.03
CA ILE A 95 1.14 -12.32 17.37
C ILE A 95 1.10 -12.11 18.89
N ARG A 96 2.26 -12.18 19.54
CA ARG A 96 2.43 -11.93 20.98
C ARG A 96 2.70 -10.46 21.25
N ASP A 97 3.62 -9.85 20.50
CA ASP A 97 3.98 -8.44 20.64
C ASP A 97 4.28 -7.82 19.27
N LEU A 98 4.10 -6.51 19.17
CA LEU A 98 4.23 -5.74 17.94
C LEU A 98 4.77 -4.33 18.21
N ALA A 99 5.95 -4.05 17.67
CA ALA A 99 6.56 -2.73 17.64
C ALA A 99 6.66 -2.22 16.19
N LEU A 100 6.02 -1.07 15.91
CA LEU A 100 6.01 -0.44 14.59
C LEU A 100 7.39 0.07 14.14
N GLY A 101 8.31 0.25 15.08
CA GLY A 101 9.59 0.90 14.87
C GLY A 101 9.50 2.42 15.00
N THR A 102 10.56 3.09 14.56
CA THR A 102 10.78 4.54 14.77
C THR A 102 10.57 5.39 13.51
N LYS A 103 10.46 4.77 12.33
CA LYS A 103 10.38 5.49 11.06
C LYS A 103 9.35 4.86 10.13
N PHE A 104 8.62 5.69 9.40
CA PHE A 104 7.87 5.29 8.22
C PHE A 104 8.83 4.92 7.06
N PRO A 105 8.46 4.00 6.14
CA PRO A 105 9.21 3.76 4.92
C PRO A 105 9.50 5.05 4.14
N ARG A 106 10.73 5.24 3.69
CA ARG A 106 11.09 6.37 2.83
C ARG A 106 10.63 6.07 1.42
N VAL A 107 9.78 6.93 0.86
CA VAL A 107 9.38 6.88 -0.55
C VAL A 107 10.44 7.61 -1.38
N ASN A 108 11.20 6.86 -2.17
CA ASN A 108 12.28 7.39 -2.99
C ASN A 108 11.73 7.99 -4.28
N ALA A 109 10.90 7.22 -4.98
CA ALA A 109 10.27 7.63 -6.23
C ALA A 109 8.93 6.93 -6.43
N VAL A 110 8.05 7.54 -7.22
CA VAL A 110 6.76 6.98 -7.63
C VAL A 110 6.62 7.13 -9.13
N ARG A 111 5.93 6.20 -9.79
CA ARG A 111 5.48 6.35 -11.18
C ARG A 111 4.11 5.72 -11.38
N VAL A 112 3.43 6.14 -12.43
CA VAL A 112 2.21 5.53 -12.94
C VAL A 112 2.60 4.45 -13.94
N GLU A 113 2.31 3.21 -13.59
CA GLU A 113 2.59 2.06 -14.44
C GLU A 113 1.48 1.84 -15.46
N ASN A 114 0.22 1.82 -14.99
CA ASN A 114 -0.93 1.57 -15.85
C ASN A 114 -2.15 2.37 -15.41
N VAL A 115 -3.02 2.68 -16.36
CA VAL A 115 -4.30 3.36 -16.16
C VAL A 115 -5.36 2.64 -16.97
N GLU A 116 -6.33 2.03 -16.28
CA GLU A 116 -7.48 1.37 -16.87
C GLU A 116 -8.68 2.34 -16.83
N MET A 117 -9.34 2.51 -17.98
CA MET A 117 -10.49 3.40 -18.13
C MET A 117 -11.77 2.59 -18.25
N SER A 118 -12.88 3.20 -17.85
CA SER A 118 -14.21 2.68 -18.14
C SER A 118 -14.46 2.58 -19.64
N GLU A 119 -15.44 1.75 -20.05
CA GLU A 119 -15.80 1.53 -21.45
C GLU A 119 -16.15 2.84 -22.18
N ASP A 120 -16.82 3.76 -21.49
CA ASP A 120 -17.18 5.09 -21.99
C ASP A 120 -16.01 6.10 -21.92
N LYS A 121 -14.85 5.69 -21.39
CA LYS A 121 -13.59 6.43 -21.24
C LYS A 121 -13.70 7.74 -20.45
N ASN A 122 -14.79 7.93 -19.72
CA ASN A 122 -15.06 9.14 -18.97
C ASN A 122 -14.54 9.09 -17.53
N ILE A 123 -14.22 7.91 -17.01
CA ILE A 123 -13.77 7.72 -15.62
C ILE A 123 -12.56 6.78 -15.59
N PHE A 124 -11.64 7.03 -14.66
CA PHE A 124 -10.56 6.09 -14.33
C PHE A 124 -11.12 4.95 -13.47
N GLU A 125 -11.05 3.71 -13.97
CA GLU A 125 -11.44 2.55 -13.18
C GLU A 125 -10.32 2.12 -12.24
N LYS A 126 -9.07 2.17 -12.73
CA LYS A 126 -7.91 1.75 -11.94
C LYS A 126 -6.64 2.48 -12.36
N ILE A 127 -5.87 2.90 -11.36
CA ILE A 127 -4.53 3.47 -11.55
C ILE A 127 -3.56 2.60 -10.76
N THR A 128 -2.58 2.02 -11.46
CA THR A 128 -1.52 1.23 -10.86
C THR A 128 -0.28 2.10 -10.70
N LEU A 129 0.17 2.23 -9.44
CA LEU A 129 1.37 2.97 -9.09
C LEU A 129 2.49 2.01 -8.73
N MET A 130 3.69 2.27 -9.24
CA MET A 130 4.92 1.66 -8.73
C MET A 130 5.59 2.62 -7.78
N VAL A 131 6.07 2.09 -6.66
CA VAL A 131 6.69 2.87 -5.60
C VAL A 131 8.04 2.25 -5.26
N ASP A 132 9.10 3.02 -5.40
CA ASP A 132 10.45 2.72 -4.92
C ASP A 132 10.55 3.20 -3.47
N MET A 133 10.82 2.28 -2.54
CA MET A 133 10.89 2.62 -1.13
C MET A 133 11.92 1.79 -0.35
N ASP A 134 12.46 2.45 0.69
CA ASP A 134 13.37 1.84 1.66
C ASP A 134 12.77 1.95 3.07
N TYR A 135 12.79 0.85 3.81
CA TYR A 135 12.39 0.83 5.21
C TYR A 135 13.60 0.59 6.12
N THR A 136 13.81 1.49 7.07
CA THR A 136 14.86 1.39 8.11
C THR A 136 14.31 1.66 9.52
N GLY A 137 13.01 1.45 9.72
CA GLY A 137 12.32 1.83 10.96
C GLY A 137 12.51 0.86 12.12
N GLY A 138 12.98 -0.37 11.88
CA GLY A 138 13.24 -1.34 12.95
C GLY A 138 11.99 -2.03 13.50
N PHE A 139 11.01 -2.30 12.64
CA PHE A 139 9.79 -3.06 12.98
C PHE A 139 10.16 -4.39 13.65
N GLU A 140 9.43 -4.73 14.71
CA GLU A 140 9.66 -5.95 15.48
C GLU A 140 8.32 -6.62 15.81
N THR A 141 8.26 -7.94 15.70
CA THR A 141 7.09 -8.73 16.09
C THR A 141 7.54 -10.04 16.71
N SER A 142 6.84 -10.48 17.74
CA SER A 142 7.02 -11.80 18.32
C SER A 142 5.77 -12.63 18.06
N ILE A 143 5.95 -13.89 17.69
CA ILE A 143 4.91 -14.79 17.23
C ILE A 143 5.01 -16.09 18.02
N ASP A 144 3.86 -16.58 18.49
CA ASP A 144 3.71 -17.92 19.02
C ASP A 144 3.14 -18.85 17.97
N VAL A 145 3.73 -20.04 17.86
CA VAL A 145 3.31 -21.08 16.93
C VAL A 145 3.05 -22.36 17.70
N THR A 146 1.84 -22.89 17.56
CA THR A 146 1.49 -24.24 18.04
C THR A 146 1.36 -25.16 16.86
N THR A 147 2.06 -26.29 16.91
CA THR A 147 1.98 -27.34 15.87
C THR A 147 0.86 -28.32 16.16
N VAL A 148 0.42 -29.06 15.14
CA VAL A 148 -0.59 -30.13 15.27
C VAL A 148 -0.17 -31.26 16.21
N PHE A 149 1.14 -31.39 16.52
CA PHE A 149 1.68 -32.33 17.49
C PHE A 149 1.71 -31.78 18.93
N GLY A 150 1.10 -30.61 19.16
CA GLY A 150 1.04 -29.97 20.48
C GLY A 150 2.32 -29.24 20.92
N LYS A 151 3.38 -29.24 20.09
CA LYS A 151 4.61 -28.48 20.39
C LYS A 151 4.40 -27.00 20.17
N ARG A 152 4.90 -26.18 21.10
CA ARG A 152 4.89 -24.71 21.04
C ARG A 152 6.28 -24.17 20.76
N ALA A 153 6.36 -23.17 19.89
CA ALA A 153 7.57 -22.41 19.61
C ALA A 153 7.26 -20.91 19.66
N ASN A 154 8.27 -20.12 20.01
CA ASN A 154 8.21 -18.67 19.90
C ASN A 154 9.24 -18.21 18.86
N LEU A 155 8.82 -17.30 17.99
CA LEU A 155 9.66 -16.69 16.98
C LEU A 155 9.62 -15.17 17.16
N SER A 156 10.79 -14.53 17.25
CA SER A 156 10.92 -13.08 17.21
C SER A 156 11.52 -12.66 15.87
N ILE A 157 10.90 -11.67 15.23
CA ILE A 157 11.27 -11.16 13.92
C ILE A 157 11.57 -9.68 14.07
N LYS A 158 12.77 -9.27 13.66
CA LYS A 158 13.19 -7.87 13.61
C LYS A 158 13.58 -7.47 12.20
N VAL A 159 12.84 -6.55 11.62
CA VAL A 159 13.03 -6.04 10.27
C VAL A 159 13.90 -4.79 10.33
N ARG A 160 15.16 -4.90 9.88
CA ARG A 160 16.13 -3.80 9.95
C ARG A 160 16.21 -2.98 8.66
N LEU A 161 16.24 -3.65 7.52
CA LEU A 161 16.27 -3.02 6.21
C LEU A 161 15.38 -3.83 5.26
N VAL A 162 14.46 -3.14 4.59
CA VAL A 162 13.76 -3.68 3.43
C VAL A 162 13.91 -2.67 2.33
N ARG A 163 14.42 -3.10 1.17
CA ARG A 163 14.45 -2.31 -0.04
C ARG A 163 13.53 -2.98 -1.05
N ILE A 164 12.55 -2.22 -1.53
CA ILE A 164 11.67 -2.67 -2.60
C ILE A 164 12.20 -2.02 -3.87
N GLU A 165 13.02 -2.79 -4.61
CA GLU A 165 13.63 -2.33 -5.85
C GLU A 165 12.66 -2.45 -7.03
N LYS A 166 12.93 -1.63 -8.04
CA LYS A 166 12.22 -1.63 -9.32
C LYS A 166 12.41 -3.00 -9.97
N HIS A 167 11.32 -3.60 -10.46
CA HIS A 167 11.45 -4.75 -11.35
C HIS A 167 12.14 -4.26 -12.63
N LYS A 168 13.40 -4.65 -12.86
CA LYS A 168 14.02 -4.48 -14.18
C LYS A 168 13.29 -5.43 -15.12
N ALA A 169 12.64 -4.86 -16.14
CA ALA A 169 12.23 -5.61 -17.32
C ALA A 169 13.47 -5.91 -18.18
#